data_AF-A0A443ZTN4-F1
#
_entry.id   AF-A0A443ZTN4-F1
#
_cell.length_a   1.000
_cell.length_b   1.000
_cell.length_c   1.000
_cell.angle_alpha   90.00
_cell.angle_beta   90.00
_cell.angle_gamma   90.00
#
_symmetry.space_group_name_H-M   'P 1'
#
loop_
_entity.id
_entity.type
_entity.pdbx_description
1 polymer ?
#
loop_
_entity_poly.entity_id
_entity_poly.type
_entity_poly.pdbx_seq_one_letter_code
_entity_poly.pdbx_strand_id
1 'polypeptide(L)'
;MRIHVTFIDRVGITQEILALLGARNLNLDAVEMSPPNVYIDAPALSQAVLEELHDALLRVVGVQAVELVDFLPGQRRRLQLEALLAAMSDPVLAVDPCGHVLLANPTLVSLVGREPAGEPLSSLFTEPDLAQTLIDKGFRLPMCEVSLQGQALLLEATPISGGTDALVGGLLTLYPPSRIGERLASLLHDHAEGLQTLLGDSAPLKELKVRLHKVASLDAPILIQGETGTGKELVARACHALSVRRDASFLALNCAALPESLAESELFGYAAGAFTGAQRGGKPGLLELADGGTVFLDEVGEMSPYLQAKLLRFLSDGSFRRVGGGGEVRVNVRVVCATHRNLESMVLEGSFREDLYYRLNVLNLLVPPLRERGNDILLLAEHFLRQACTQIQRSPCRLALATHPLLLGNRWAGNVRQLQNVIFRAAAISEGEVIECADLELAGTALSSQQTEVPEIISLEAAVQGFEKSLLEKLYAAYPSTRQLAVRLQTSHTAIGQRLRKYGIANRPS
;
A
#
# COMPACT_ATOMS: atom_id res chain seq x y z
N MET A 1 27.30 14.59 31.35
CA MET A 1 27.95 14.17 30.08
C MET A 1 27.67 12.69 29.90
N ARG A 2 27.48 12.24 28.65
CA ARG A 2 27.18 10.84 28.34
C ARG A 2 28.31 10.25 27.50
N ILE A 3 28.78 9.08 27.90
CA ILE A 3 29.99 8.45 27.36
C ILE A 3 29.62 7.09 26.79
N HIS A 4 30.10 6.81 25.59
CA HIS A 4 30.00 5.51 24.92
C HIS A 4 31.39 4.89 24.86
N VAL A 5 31.51 3.68 25.40
CA VAL A 5 32.74 2.88 25.37
C VAL A 5 32.50 1.64 24.52
N THR A 6 33.27 1.50 23.45
CA THR A 6 33.28 0.30 22.59
C THR A 6 34.42 -0.60 23.02
N PHE A 7 34.15 -1.89 23.22
CA PHE A 7 35.14 -2.85 23.71
C PHE A 7 35.01 -4.23 23.08
N ILE A 8 36.07 -5.01 23.12
CA ILE A 8 36.07 -6.42 22.74
C ILE A 8 35.50 -7.23 23.90
N ASP A 9 34.41 -7.95 23.65
CA ASP A 9 33.72 -8.71 24.70
C ASP A 9 34.65 -9.75 25.33
N ARG A 10 34.87 -9.61 26.64
CA ARG A 10 35.66 -10.54 27.46
C ARG A 10 35.17 -10.53 28.90
N VAL A 11 35.42 -11.63 29.60
CA VAL A 11 35.08 -11.75 31.02
C VAL A 11 35.79 -10.65 31.82
N GLY A 12 35.02 -9.92 32.64
CA GLY A 12 35.52 -8.90 33.56
C GLY A 12 35.68 -7.49 33.00
N ILE A 13 35.56 -7.27 31.68
CA ILE A 13 35.81 -5.94 31.09
C ILE A 13 34.83 -4.87 31.59
N THR A 14 33.57 -5.23 31.78
CA THR A 14 32.54 -4.34 32.31
C THR A 14 32.82 -3.94 33.76
N GLN A 15 33.30 -4.89 34.57
CA GLN A 15 33.72 -4.64 35.95
C GLN A 15 34.93 -3.70 36.01
N GLU A 16 35.92 -3.89 35.14
CA GLU A 16 37.10 -3.02 35.05
C GLU A 16 36.73 -1.59 34.66
N ILE A 17 35.85 -1.43 33.65
CA ILE A 17 35.33 -0.12 33.22
C ILE A 17 34.56 0.57 34.36
N LEU A 18 33.67 -0.14 35.05
CA LEU A 18 32.90 0.42 36.16
C LEU A 18 33.75 0.71 37.41
N ALA A 19 34.76 -0.11 37.68
CA ALA A 19 35.67 0.10 38.80
C ALA A 19 36.49 1.39 38.64
N LEU A 20 36.88 1.74 37.40
CA LEU A 20 37.56 3.01 37.10
C LEU A 20 36.68 4.23 37.39
N LEU A 21 35.37 4.14 37.10
CA LEU A 21 34.42 5.20 37.41
C LEU A 21 34.20 5.32 38.93
N GLY A 22 34.05 4.17 39.61
CA GLY A 22 33.87 4.10 41.06
C GLY A 22 35.08 4.60 41.85
N ALA A 23 36.31 4.29 41.41
CA ALA A 23 37.54 4.75 42.05
C ALA A 23 37.69 6.28 42.06
N ARG A 24 36.96 6.98 41.18
CA ARG A 24 36.95 8.44 41.06
C ARG A 24 35.76 9.10 41.77
N ASN A 25 34.97 8.34 42.53
CA ASN A 25 33.76 8.81 43.22
C ASN A 25 32.78 9.56 42.30
N LEU A 26 32.68 9.14 41.04
CA LEU A 26 31.75 9.73 40.09
C LEU A 26 30.33 9.23 40.36
N ASN A 27 29.39 10.16 40.52
CA ASN A 27 27.97 9.79 40.59
C ASN A 27 27.46 9.52 39.17
N LEU A 28 26.86 8.34 38.97
CA LEU A 28 26.34 7.90 37.69
C LEU A 28 24.82 7.84 37.77
N ASP A 29 24.13 8.50 36.84
CA ASP A 29 22.66 8.49 36.77
C ASP A 29 22.14 7.22 36.12
N ALA A 30 22.85 6.69 35.12
CA ALA A 30 22.49 5.46 34.42
C ALA A 30 23.70 4.80 33.75
N VAL A 31 23.66 3.47 33.64
CA VAL A 31 24.59 2.66 32.85
C VAL A 31 23.79 1.66 32.01
N GLU A 32 23.98 1.69 30.69
CA GLU A 32 23.36 0.75 29.75
C GLU A 32 24.42 -0.15 29.11
N MET A 33 24.18 -1.46 29.19
CA MET A 33 25.04 -2.49 28.64
C MET A 33 24.40 -3.10 27.41
N SER A 34 25.08 -2.97 26.26
CA SER A 34 24.71 -3.66 25.03
C SER A 34 26.01 -4.15 24.37
N PRO A 35 26.57 -5.29 24.82
CA PRO A 35 27.84 -5.81 24.32
C PRO A 35 27.86 -5.79 22.78
N PRO A 36 28.90 -5.23 22.14
CA PRO A 36 30.20 -4.80 22.68
C PRO A 36 30.29 -3.36 23.25
N ASN A 37 29.20 -2.75 23.68
CA ASN A 37 29.13 -1.33 24.07
C ASN A 37 28.65 -1.13 25.51
N VAL A 38 29.27 -0.16 26.20
CA VAL A 38 28.78 0.41 27.47
C VAL A 38 28.45 1.87 27.24
N TYR A 39 27.29 2.29 27.74
CA TYR A 39 26.90 3.70 27.74
C TYR A 39 26.69 4.17 29.17
N ILE A 40 27.24 5.33 29.51
CA ILE A 40 27.27 5.84 30.89
C ILE A 40 26.75 7.28 30.88
N ASP A 41 25.79 7.60 31.74
CA ASP A 41 25.35 8.97 32.01
C ASP A 41 25.93 9.46 33.34
N ALA A 42 26.77 10.48 33.26
CA ALA A 42 27.43 11.12 34.40
C ALA A 42 27.23 12.64 34.29
N PRO A 43 26.11 13.19 34.78
CA PRO A 43 25.74 14.59 34.57
C PRO A 43 26.72 15.57 35.23
N ALA A 44 27.31 15.19 36.38
CA ALA A 44 28.19 16.04 37.19
C ALA A 44 29.67 16.06 36.75
N LEU A 45 29.99 15.50 35.57
CA LEU A 45 31.36 15.33 35.11
C LEU A 45 31.91 16.64 34.51
N SER A 46 33.09 17.08 34.96
CA SER A 46 33.79 18.25 34.41
C SER A 46 34.70 17.86 33.23
N GLN A 47 35.02 18.82 32.36
CA GLN A 47 35.81 18.56 31.15
C GLN A 47 37.23 18.05 31.46
N ALA A 48 37.88 18.56 32.52
CA ALA A 48 39.19 18.08 32.95
C ALA A 48 39.16 16.60 33.42
N VAL A 49 38.11 16.23 34.16
CA VAL A 49 37.93 14.84 34.63
C VAL A 49 37.58 13.90 33.48
N LEU A 50 36.91 14.40 32.44
CA LEU A 50 36.58 13.63 31.23
C LEU A 50 37.85 13.23 30.47
N GLU A 51 38.78 14.15 30.25
CA GLU A 51 40.03 13.88 29.52
C GLU A 51 40.87 12.82 30.26
N GLU A 52 41.02 12.96 31.57
CA GLU A 52 41.71 11.96 32.39
C GLU A 52 40.99 10.60 32.41
N LEU A 53 39.66 10.60 32.31
CA LEU A 53 38.85 9.38 32.31
C LEU A 53 38.97 8.67 30.95
N HIS A 54 38.92 9.42 29.87
CA HIS A 54 39.10 8.95 28.50
C HIS A 54 40.45 8.21 28.36
N ASP A 55 41.53 8.82 28.84
CA ASP A 55 42.87 8.21 28.83
C ASP A 55 42.97 6.95 29.70
N ALA A 56 42.29 6.93 30.85
CA ALA A 56 42.27 5.77 31.73
C ALA A 56 41.46 4.60 31.14
N LEU A 57 40.34 4.89 30.49
CA LEU A 57 39.48 3.89 29.84
C LEU A 57 40.16 3.26 28.63
N LEU A 58 40.88 4.04 27.81
CA LEU A 58 41.64 3.51 26.68
C LEU A 58 42.82 2.61 27.09
N ARG A 59 43.32 2.74 28.34
CA ARG A 59 44.36 1.85 28.87
C ARG A 59 43.83 0.48 29.31
N VAL A 60 42.51 0.31 29.43
CA VAL A 60 41.90 -0.98 29.73
C VAL A 60 42.04 -1.89 28.52
N VAL A 61 42.67 -3.05 28.72
CA VAL A 61 42.92 -4.02 27.66
C VAL A 61 41.57 -4.48 27.07
N GLY A 62 41.38 -4.24 25.77
CA GLY A 62 40.16 -4.60 25.05
C GLY A 62 39.20 -3.44 24.81
N VAL A 63 39.40 -2.26 25.39
CA VAL A 63 38.66 -1.05 24.98
C VAL A 63 39.21 -0.55 23.64
N GLN A 64 38.31 -0.25 22.71
CA GLN A 64 38.64 0.18 21.34
C GLN A 64 38.43 1.67 21.14
N ALA A 65 37.36 2.23 21.71
CA ALA A 65 37.01 3.64 21.54
C ALA A 65 36.22 4.15 22.75
N VAL A 66 36.34 5.45 23.01
CA VAL A 66 35.59 6.18 24.03
C VAL A 66 35.10 7.48 23.40
N GLU A 67 33.79 7.64 23.28
CA GLU A 67 33.17 8.77 22.58
C GLU A 67 32.14 9.46 23.48
N LEU A 68 31.89 10.75 23.24
CA LEU A 68 30.76 11.45 23.83
C LEU A 68 29.53 11.25 22.95
N VAL A 69 28.40 10.93 23.58
CA VAL A 69 27.12 10.78 22.90
C VAL A 69 26.10 11.77 23.43
N ASP A 70 25.18 12.19 22.57
CA ASP A 70 24.12 13.10 22.99
C ASP A 70 23.05 12.37 23.82
N PHE A 71 22.82 11.07 23.58
CA PHE A 71 21.78 10.29 24.26
C PHE A 71 22.24 8.86 24.52
N LEU A 72 21.82 8.28 25.65
CA LEU A 72 21.91 6.84 25.87
C LEU A 72 20.98 6.10 24.87
N PRO A 73 21.29 4.86 24.46
CA PRO A 73 20.44 4.09 23.54
C PRO A 73 19.00 3.95 24.00
N GLY A 74 18.76 3.68 25.29
CA GLY A 74 17.44 3.59 25.89
C GLY A 74 16.69 4.92 25.85
N GLN A 75 17.38 6.02 26.21
CA GLN A 75 16.83 7.38 26.09
C GLN A 75 16.50 7.73 24.64
N ARG A 76 17.40 7.44 23.69
CA ARG A 76 17.20 7.69 22.26
C ARG A 76 15.99 6.91 21.72
N ARG A 77 15.88 5.64 22.08
CA ARG A 77 14.75 4.79 21.69
C ARG A 77 13.43 5.29 22.28
N ARG A 78 13.45 5.74 23.54
CA ARG A 78 12.29 6.37 24.19
C ARG A 78 11.87 7.65 23.47
N LEU A 79 12.81 8.56 23.19
CA LEU A 79 12.53 9.80 22.45
C LEU A 79 12.00 9.52 21.04
N GLN A 80 12.53 8.51 20.35
CA GLN A 80 12.02 8.08 19.05
C GLN A 80 10.57 7.57 19.14
N LEU A 81 10.26 6.75 20.15
CA LEU A 81 8.90 6.25 20.38
C LEU A 81 7.95 7.40 20.74
N GLU A 82 8.35 8.33 21.61
CA GLU A 82 7.58 9.52 21.96
C GLU A 82 7.35 10.41 20.73
N ALA A 83 8.35 10.60 19.87
CA ALA A 83 8.22 11.36 18.62
C ALA A 83 7.27 10.68 17.62
N LEU A 84 7.33 9.36 17.50
CA LEU A 84 6.40 8.59 16.66
C LEU A 84 4.96 8.70 17.18
N LEU A 85 4.74 8.54 18.48
CA LEU A 85 3.43 8.72 19.11
C LEU A 85 2.91 10.15 18.96
N ALA A 86 3.78 11.16 19.09
CA ALA A 86 3.45 12.57 18.91
C ALA A 86 3.10 12.93 17.45
N ALA A 87 3.66 12.22 16.48
CA ALA A 87 3.32 12.40 15.06
C ALA A 87 1.94 11.81 14.70
N MET A 88 1.38 10.93 15.54
CA MET A 88 0.05 10.35 15.31
C MET A 88 -1.06 11.34 15.66
N SER A 89 -1.94 11.57 14.70
CA SER A 89 -3.09 12.48 14.82
C SER A 89 -4.28 11.91 15.59
N ASP A 90 -4.31 10.60 15.81
CA ASP A 90 -5.38 9.89 16.53
C ASP A 90 -4.96 9.64 17.99
N PRO A 91 -5.88 9.73 18.97
CA PRO A 91 -5.59 9.33 20.35
C PRO A 91 -5.22 7.84 20.44
N VAL A 92 -4.06 7.54 21.02
CA VAL A 92 -3.51 6.18 21.10
C VAL A 92 -2.97 5.92 22.51
N LEU A 93 -3.23 4.73 23.04
CA LEU A 93 -2.61 4.21 24.26
C LEU A 93 -2.11 2.78 24.08
N ALA A 94 -0.98 2.48 24.73
CA ALA A 94 -0.51 1.12 24.92
C ALA A 94 -0.79 0.67 26.35
N VAL A 95 -1.19 -0.58 26.52
CA VAL A 95 -1.52 -1.19 27.81
C VAL A 95 -0.77 -2.50 28.02
N ASP A 96 -0.53 -2.83 29.29
CA ASP A 96 0.03 -4.12 29.69
C ASP A 96 -1.03 -5.25 29.60
N PRO A 97 -0.65 -6.53 29.83
CA PRO A 97 -1.59 -7.65 29.77
C PRO A 97 -2.69 -7.59 30.84
N CYS A 98 -2.50 -6.79 31.89
CA CYS A 98 -3.45 -6.59 32.99
C CYS A 98 -4.36 -5.37 32.76
N GLY A 99 -4.22 -4.65 31.64
CA GLY A 99 -5.01 -3.48 31.30
C GLY A 99 -4.60 -2.18 32.00
N HIS A 100 -3.34 -2.04 32.42
CA HIS A 100 -2.76 -0.77 32.88
C HIS A 100 -2.11 -0.02 31.73
N VAL A 101 -2.30 1.29 31.68
CA VAL A 101 -1.70 2.14 30.63
C VAL A 101 -0.19 2.22 30.81
N LEU A 102 0.55 1.82 29.79
CA LEU A 102 2.01 1.94 29.72
C LEU A 102 2.41 3.28 29.11
N LEU A 103 1.77 3.67 28.00
CA LEU A 103 2.09 4.86 27.25
C LEU A 103 0.80 5.46 26.65
N ALA A 104 0.77 6.78 26.54
CA ALA A 104 -0.27 7.54 25.87
C ALA A 104 0.39 8.58 24.96
N ASN A 105 -0.21 8.84 23.79
CA ASN A 105 0.26 9.93 22.95
C ASN A 105 -0.28 11.30 23.42
N PRO A 106 0.36 12.42 23.01
CA PRO A 106 -0.06 13.76 23.43
C PRO A 106 -1.52 14.08 23.08
N THR A 107 -2.03 13.53 21.98
CA THR A 107 -3.43 13.67 21.55
C THR A 107 -4.39 13.06 22.58
N LEU A 108 -4.10 11.87 23.10
CA LEU A 108 -4.88 11.24 24.17
C LEU A 108 -4.74 11.98 25.50
N VAL A 109 -3.52 12.39 25.88
CA VAL A 109 -3.27 13.15 27.11
C VAL A 109 -4.08 14.45 27.13
N SER A 110 -4.13 15.14 25.98
CA SER A 110 -4.95 16.36 25.81
C SER A 110 -6.45 16.08 25.94
N LEU A 111 -6.90 14.92 25.47
CA LEU A 111 -8.30 14.49 25.52
C LEU A 111 -8.75 14.09 26.93
N VAL A 112 -7.88 13.42 27.68
CA VAL A 112 -8.13 13.00 29.07
C VAL A 112 -7.88 14.15 30.06
N GLY A 113 -7.07 15.14 29.68
CA GLY A 113 -6.72 16.31 30.50
C GLY A 113 -5.66 16.05 31.57
N ARG A 114 -5.08 14.84 31.59
CA ARG A 114 -4.01 14.39 32.50
C ARG A 114 -3.22 13.24 31.87
N GLU A 115 -2.04 12.97 32.41
CA GLU A 115 -1.20 11.83 32.01
C GLU A 115 -1.78 10.51 32.58
N PRO A 116 -2.28 9.59 31.73
CA PRO A 116 -2.95 8.38 32.21
C PRO A 116 -2.00 7.20 32.48
N ALA A 117 -0.69 7.38 32.31
CA ALA A 117 0.30 6.32 32.49
C ALA A 117 0.25 5.73 33.93
N GLY A 118 0.16 4.41 34.03
CA GLY A 118 0.01 3.66 35.27
C GLY A 118 -1.43 3.47 35.76
N GLU A 119 -2.41 4.12 35.12
CA GLU A 119 -3.82 3.98 35.49
C GLU A 119 -4.47 2.75 34.82
N PRO A 120 -5.46 2.10 35.45
CA PRO A 120 -6.20 1.01 34.83
C PRO A 120 -7.18 1.54 33.78
N LEU A 121 -7.44 0.75 32.73
CA LEU A 121 -8.41 1.10 31.66
C LEU A 121 -9.81 1.44 32.20
N SER A 122 -10.23 0.79 33.28
CA SER A 122 -11.52 1.03 33.95
C SER A 122 -11.66 2.42 34.56
N SER A 123 -10.56 3.15 34.75
CA SER A 123 -10.58 4.54 35.23
C SER A 123 -10.69 5.55 34.09
N LEU A 124 -10.42 5.14 32.86
CA LEU A 124 -10.45 5.99 31.67
C LEU A 124 -11.79 5.90 30.95
N PHE A 125 -12.28 4.67 30.74
CA PHE A 125 -13.52 4.40 30.02
C PHE A 125 -14.71 4.29 30.98
N THR A 126 -15.88 4.71 30.51
CA THR A 126 -17.11 4.74 31.32
C THR A 126 -17.72 3.33 31.46
N GLU A 127 -17.40 2.44 30.51
CA GLU A 127 -17.94 1.08 30.41
C GLU A 127 -17.26 0.13 31.42
N PRO A 128 -18.00 -0.44 32.39
CA PRO A 128 -17.41 -1.22 33.48
C PRO A 128 -16.78 -2.54 33.03
N ASP A 129 -17.29 -3.15 31.96
CA ASP A 129 -16.84 -4.47 31.49
C ASP A 129 -15.80 -4.41 30.36
N LEU A 130 -15.51 -3.22 29.82
CA LEU A 130 -14.65 -3.05 28.65
C LEU A 130 -13.22 -3.54 28.92
N ALA A 131 -12.65 -3.14 30.06
CA ALA A 131 -11.30 -3.52 30.45
C ALA A 131 -11.16 -5.05 30.58
N GLN A 132 -12.11 -5.68 31.27
CA GLN A 132 -12.12 -7.13 31.44
C GLN A 132 -12.30 -7.86 30.10
N THR A 133 -13.19 -7.37 29.24
CA THR A 133 -13.44 -7.98 27.92
C THR A 133 -12.21 -7.87 27.01
N LEU A 134 -11.48 -6.75 27.06
CA LEU A 134 -10.22 -6.56 26.31
C LEU A 134 -9.16 -7.57 26.78
N ILE A 135 -9.01 -7.75 28.09
CA ILE A 135 -8.03 -8.67 28.67
C ILE A 135 -8.39 -10.12 28.33
N ASP A 136 -9.64 -10.54 28.56
CA ASP A 136 -10.11 -11.91 28.34
C ASP A 136 -9.97 -12.34 26.87
N LYS A 137 -10.09 -11.40 25.94
CA LYS A 137 -9.92 -11.65 24.50
C LYS A 137 -8.52 -11.32 23.98
N GLY A 138 -7.55 -11.06 24.87
CA GLY A 138 -6.17 -10.76 24.50
C GLY A 138 -6.04 -9.59 23.52
N PHE A 139 -6.83 -8.54 23.73
CA PHE A 139 -6.91 -7.33 22.89
C PHE A 139 -7.30 -7.59 21.43
N ARG A 140 -7.98 -8.70 21.15
CA ARG A 140 -8.58 -9.01 19.84
C ARG A 140 -10.09 -8.81 19.92
N LEU A 141 -10.52 -7.56 19.77
CA LEU A 141 -11.92 -7.17 19.75
C LEU A 141 -12.25 -6.47 18.43
N PRO A 142 -13.43 -6.76 17.83
CA PRO A 142 -13.94 -5.91 16.76
C PRO A 142 -14.14 -4.50 17.31
N MET A 143 -13.96 -3.51 16.44
CA MET A 143 -14.10 -2.10 16.76
C MET A 143 -15.41 -1.83 17.48
N CYS A 144 -15.34 -1.17 18.64
CA CYS A 144 -16.49 -0.94 19.51
C CYS A 144 -16.59 0.54 19.91
N GLU A 145 -17.80 0.99 20.23
CA GLU A 145 -18.01 2.34 20.75
C GLU A 145 -17.74 2.38 22.25
N VAL A 146 -17.03 3.41 22.68
CA VAL A 146 -16.60 3.64 24.06
C VAL A 146 -16.78 5.11 24.42
N SER A 147 -17.07 5.38 25.68
CA SER A 147 -17.22 6.74 26.21
C SER A 147 -15.98 7.12 27.03
N LEU A 148 -15.26 8.15 26.54
CA LEU A 148 -14.10 8.73 27.21
C LEU A 148 -14.41 10.20 27.55
N GLN A 149 -14.36 10.59 28.83
CA GLN A 149 -14.67 11.95 29.30
C GLN A 149 -16.02 12.50 28.78
N GLY A 150 -17.03 11.64 28.62
CA GLY A 150 -18.35 12.00 28.10
C GLY A 150 -18.43 12.17 26.58
N GLN A 151 -17.35 11.89 25.85
CA GLN A 151 -17.34 11.84 24.39
C GLN A 151 -17.41 10.39 23.91
N ALA A 152 -18.34 10.11 22.99
CA ALA A 152 -18.40 8.83 22.29
C ALA A 152 -17.26 8.76 21.28
N LEU A 153 -16.49 7.67 21.32
CA LEU A 153 -15.35 7.37 20.46
C LEU A 153 -15.44 5.90 20.02
N LEU A 154 -14.78 5.56 18.92
CA LEU A 154 -14.65 4.17 18.50
C LEU A 154 -13.25 3.67 18.86
N LEU A 155 -13.19 2.55 19.54
CA LEU A 155 -11.98 1.90 20.00
C LEU A 155 -11.63 0.73 19.09
N GLU A 156 -10.40 0.74 18.58
CA GLU A 156 -9.77 -0.38 17.89
C GLU A 156 -8.64 -0.93 18.76
N ALA A 157 -8.66 -2.24 19.04
CA ALA A 157 -7.67 -2.91 19.85
C ALA A 157 -6.80 -3.82 18.97
N THR A 158 -5.47 -3.62 19.05
CA THR A 158 -4.48 -4.44 18.36
C THR A 158 -3.55 -5.09 19.38
N PRO A 159 -3.40 -6.44 19.42
CA PRO A 159 -2.51 -7.09 20.37
C PRO A 159 -1.04 -6.79 20.07
N ILE A 160 -0.24 -6.60 21.12
CA ILE A 160 1.22 -6.48 21.05
C ILE A 160 1.82 -7.82 21.47
N SER A 161 2.39 -8.54 20.50
CA SER A 161 3.07 -9.82 20.75
C SER A 161 4.58 -9.63 20.91
N GLY A 162 5.16 -10.26 21.92
CA GLY A 162 6.61 -10.46 21.99
C GLY A 162 7.03 -11.65 21.12
N GLY A 163 8.26 -11.68 20.61
CA GLY A 163 8.76 -12.66 19.63
C GLY A 163 8.65 -14.16 20.00
N THR A 164 8.13 -14.51 21.18
CA THR A 164 7.85 -15.88 21.65
C THR A 164 6.36 -16.11 21.94
N ASP A 165 5.47 -15.55 21.12
CA ASP A 165 4.00 -15.72 21.16
C ASP A 165 3.31 -15.34 22.49
N ALA A 166 4.05 -14.73 23.42
CA ALA A 166 3.54 -14.21 24.66
C ALA A 166 2.91 -12.83 24.41
N LEU A 167 1.65 -12.67 24.84
CA LEU A 167 0.97 -11.38 24.83
C LEU A 167 1.71 -10.43 25.78
N VAL A 168 2.30 -9.38 25.22
CA VAL A 168 3.00 -8.33 25.97
C VAL A 168 2.03 -7.20 26.33
N GLY A 169 0.91 -7.07 25.63
CA GLY A 169 -0.11 -6.08 25.92
C GLY A 169 -1.02 -5.79 24.74
N GLY A 170 -1.64 -4.61 24.74
CA GLY A 170 -2.53 -4.13 23.68
C GLY A 170 -2.22 -2.69 23.29
N LEU A 171 -2.40 -2.37 22.01
CA LEU A 171 -2.46 -1.03 21.49
C LEU A 171 -3.92 -0.67 21.22
N LEU A 172 -4.41 0.40 21.83
CA LEU A 172 -5.76 0.90 21.65
C LEU A 172 -5.70 2.23 20.90
N THR A 173 -6.41 2.31 19.79
CA THR A 173 -6.55 3.53 18.99
C THR A 173 -8.00 4.00 19.08
N LEU A 174 -8.20 5.29 19.35
CA LEU A 174 -9.52 5.90 19.46
C LEU A 174 -9.79 6.78 18.24
N TYR A 175 -10.97 6.65 17.67
CA TYR A 175 -11.42 7.46 16.55
C TYR A 175 -12.68 8.24 16.95
N PRO A 176 -12.75 9.56 16.70
CA PRO A 176 -14.00 10.27 16.82
C PRO A 176 -15.02 9.69 15.82
N PRO A 177 -16.32 9.59 16.19
CA PRO A 177 -17.37 9.07 15.30
C PRO A 177 -17.47 9.88 13.99
N SER A 178 -17.13 11.18 14.06
CA SER A 178 -17.02 12.06 12.90
C SER A 178 -15.86 11.71 11.97
N ARG A 179 -14.77 11.07 12.42
CA ARG A 179 -13.58 10.79 11.59
C ARG A 179 -13.73 9.67 10.58
N ILE A 180 -14.69 8.76 10.75
CA ILE A 180 -15.06 7.82 9.66
C ILE A 180 -15.79 8.60 8.56
N GLY A 181 -16.69 9.51 8.98
CA GLY A 181 -17.35 10.47 8.11
C GLY A 181 -16.37 11.45 7.45
N GLU A 182 -15.32 11.91 8.15
CA GLU A 182 -14.29 12.82 7.64
C GLU A 182 -13.17 12.12 6.87
N ARG A 183 -12.90 10.82 7.03
CA ARG A 183 -12.10 10.05 6.05
C ARG A 183 -12.91 9.75 4.80
N LEU A 184 -14.22 9.53 4.94
CA LEU A 184 -15.14 9.53 3.81
C LEU A 184 -15.29 10.94 3.20
N ALA A 185 -15.21 12.02 4.00
CA ALA A 185 -15.41 13.38 3.54
C ALA A 185 -14.14 14.14 3.15
N SER A 186 -12.97 13.76 3.64
CA SER A 186 -11.69 14.14 3.07
C SER A 186 -11.52 13.47 1.70
N LEU A 187 -12.09 12.27 1.51
CA LEU A 187 -12.33 11.69 0.18
C LEU A 187 -13.48 12.37 -0.61
N LEU A 188 -14.33 13.19 0.03
CA LEU A 188 -15.37 14.02 -0.62
C LEU A 188 -14.88 15.45 -0.95
N HIS A 189 -13.76 15.92 -0.39
CA HIS A 189 -13.27 17.30 -0.59
C HIS A 189 -11.78 17.42 -0.96
N ASP A 190 -11.06 16.32 -1.18
CA ASP A 190 -9.76 16.37 -1.86
C ASP A 190 -9.96 16.58 -3.37
N HIS A 191 -10.20 17.85 -3.71
CA HIS A 191 -10.21 18.44 -5.04
C HIS A 191 -11.27 17.87 -5.98
N ALA A 192 -11.95 18.75 -6.71
CA ALA A 192 -12.59 18.34 -7.96
C ALA A 192 -11.48 17.82 -8.89
N GLU A 193 -11.16 16.52 -8.79
CA GLU A 193 -10.27 15.78 -9.67
C GLU A 193 -10.95 15.67 -11.03
N GLY A 194 -10.95 16.78 -11.76
CA GLY A 194 -11.44 16.83 -13.12
C GLY A 194 -10.56 16.00 -14.05
N LEU A 195 -10.89 16.02 -15.33
CA LEU A 195 -10.19 15.30 -16.40
C LEU A 195 -8.65 15.50 -16.43
N GLN A 196 -8.14 16.54 -15.76
CA GLN A 196 -6.72 16.86 -15.64
C GLN A 196 -5.93 15.82 -14.84
N THR A 197 -6.57 15.05 -13.95
CA THR A 197 -5.93 13.95 -13.21
C THR A 197 -5.65 12.72 -14.08
N LEU A 198 -6.38 12.56 -15.20
CA LEU A 198 -6.10 11.56 -16.22
C LEU A 198 -4.91 12.01 -17.10
N LEU A 199 -3.70 11.90 -16.55
CA LEU A 199 -2.46 12.25 -17.22
C LEU A 199 -2.20 11.37 -18.44
N GLY A 200 -1.85 12.00 -19.58
CA GLY A 200 -1.49 11.32 -20.82
C GLY A 200 -2.12 11.94 -22.07
N ASP A 201 -1.46 11.69 -23.21
CA ASP A 201 -1.76 12.24 -24.53
C ASP A 201 -1.85 11.18 -25.64
N SER A 202 -1.75 9.90 -25.27
CA SER A 202 -1.95 8.79 -26.18
C SER A 202 -3.33 8.83 -26.86
N ALA A 203 -3.39 8.37 -28.11
CA ALA A 203 -4.63 8.28 -28.88
C ALA A 203 -5.75 7.54 -28.12
N PRO A 204 -5.54 6.35 -27.53
CA PRO A 204 -6.60 5.65 -26.79
C PRO A 204 -7.07 6.42 -25.55
N LEU A 205 -6.19 7.13 -24.84
CA LEU A 205 -6.61 7.96 -23.71
C LEU A 205 -7.38 9.20 -24.14
N LYS A 206 -6.99 9.83 -25.26
CA LYS A 206 -7.74 10.95 -25.86
C LYS A 206 -9.15 10.52 -26.27
N GLU A 207 -9.28 9.34 -26.87
CA GLU A 207 -10.59 8.78 -27.20
C GLU A 207 -11.43 8.53 -25.94
N LEU A 208 -10.85 7.95 -24.90
CA LEU A 208 -11.52 7.79 -23.59
C LEU A 208 -12.00 9.13 -23.05
N LYS A 209 -11.14 10.16 -23.04
CA LYS A 209 -11.47 11.52 -22.57
C LYS A 209 -12.65 12.13 -23.34
N VAL A 210 -12.71 11.94 -24.66
CA VAL A 210 -13.82 12.41 -25.52
C VAL A 210 -15.11 11.67 -25.20
N ARG A 211 -15.06 10.34 -25.06
CA ARG A 211 -16.24 9.53 -24.68
C ARG A 211 -16.73 9.91 -23.29
N LEU A 212 -15.82 10.04 -22.32
CA LEU A 212 -16.09 10.45 -20.95
C LEU A 212 -16.87 11.77 -20.90
N HIS A 213 -16.43 12.79 -21.64
CA HIS A 213 -17.15 14.08 -21.72
C HIS A 213 -18.60 13.93 -22.20
N LYS A 214 -18.84 13.07 -23.19
CA LYS A 214 -20.19 12.85 -23.74
C LYS A 214 -21.10 12.12 -22.76
N VAL A 215 -20.57 11.16 -22.01
CA VAL A 215 -21.37 10.34 -21.08
C VAL A 215 -21.52 10.99 -19.70
N ALA A 216 -20.59 11.86 -19.29
CA ALA A 216 -20.61 12.47 -17.97
C ALA A 216 -21.86 13.33 -17.71
N SER A 217 -22.41 13.98 -18.75
CA SER A 217 -23.63 14.79 -18.65
C SER A 217 -24.93 13.99 -18.59
N LEU A 218 -24.89 12.69 -18.90
CA LEU A 218 -26.06 11.81 -18.90
C LEU A 218 -26.29 11.22 -17.51
N ASP A 219 -27.54 11.08 -17.07
CA ASP A 219 -27.86 10.54 -15.74
C ASP A 219 -27.93 8.99 -15.71
N ALA A 220 -27.72 8.34 -16.85
CA ALA A 220 -27.77 6.88 -16.95
C ALA A 220 -26.56 6.20 -16.26
N PRO A 221 -26.71 4.93 -15.84
CA PRO A 221 -25.60 4.16 -15.29
C PRO A 221 -24.40 4.06 -16.25
N ILE A 222 -23.20 4.18 -15.70
CA ILE A 222 -21.95 4.02 -16.45
C ILE A 222 -21.24 2.75 -15.96
N LEU A 223 -20.84 1.89 -16.89
CA LEU A 223 -19.94 0.77 -16.66
C LEU A 223 -18.54 1.11 -17.16
N ILE A 224 -17.55 1.03 -16.27
CA ILE A 224 -16.14 1.26 -16.57
C ILE A 224 -15.42 -0.09 -16.59
N GLN A 225 -14.93 -0.48 -17.76
CA GLN A 225 -14.21 -1.74 -17.95
C GLN A 225 -12.72 -1.46 -18.11
N GLY A 226 -11.88 -2.32 -17.53
CA GLY A 226 -10.44 -2.23 -17.73
C GLY A 226 -9.66 -3.05 -16.72
N GLU A 227 -8.43 -3.38 -17.08
CA GLU A 227 -7.54 -4.19 -16.23
C GLU A 227 -7.31 -3.56 -14.84
N THR A 228 -6.93 -4.40 -13.89
CA THR A 228 -6.59 -3.95 -12.54
C THR A 228 -5.40 -2.98 -12.58
N GLY A 229 -5.51 -1.88 -11.81
CA GLY A 229 -4.45 -0.87 -11.72
C GLY A 229 -4.39 0.14 -12.89
N THR A 230 -5.40 0.18 -13.77
CA THR A 230 -5.46 1.17 -14.89
C THR A 230 -5.97 2.56 -14.49
N GLY A 231 -6.54 2.72 -13.28
CA GLY A 231 -7.09 3.99 -12.80
C GLY A 231 -8.60 4.17 -13.02
N LYS A 232 -9.38 3.08 -12.97
CA LYS A 232 -10.86 3.11 -13.14
C LYS A 232 -11.55 4.07 -12.17
N GLU A 233 -11.07 4.18 -10.93
CA GLU A 233 -11.61 5.13 -9.95
C GLU A 233 -11.43 6.59 -10.39
N LEU A 234 -10.27 6.95 -10.95
CA LEU A 234 -10.04 8.30 -11.48
C LEU A 234 -10.99 8.62 -12.63
N VAL A 235 -11.31 7.63 -13.47
CA VAL A 235 -12.31 7.78 -14.54
C VAL A 235 -13.71 7.98 -13.95
N ALA A 236 -14.07 7.29 -12.87
CA ALA A 236 -15.34 7.47 -12.17
C ALA A 236 -15.46 8.87 -11.53
N ARG A 237 -14.39 9.32 -10.85
CA ARG A 237 -14.31 10.67 -10.28
C ARG A 237 -14.41 11.75 -11.34
N ALA A 238 -13.72 11.59 -12.48
CA ALA A 238 -13.83 12.49 -13.61
C ALA A 238 -15.25 12.52 -14.21
N CYS A 239 -15.94 11.37 -14.29
CA CYS A 239 -17.35 11.31 -14.71
C CYS A 239 -18.25 12.14 -13.78
N HIS A 240 -18.05 12.02 -12.46
CA HIS A 240 -18.81 12.76 -11.48
C HIS A 240 -18.53 14.27 -11.54
N ALA A 241 -17.25 14.67 -11.60
CA ALA A 241 -16.82 16.07 -11.68
C ALA A 241 -17.34 16.80 -12.93
N LEU A 242 -17.55 16.08 -14.04
CA LEU A 242 -18.11 16.61 -15.29
C LEU A 242 -19.63 16.49 -15.39
N SER A 243 -20.30 15.98 -14.37
CA SER A 243 -21.74 15.77 -14.36
C SER A 243 -22.52 16.97 -13.80
N VAL A 244 -23.84 16.92 -13.96
CA VAL A 244 -24.76 17.87 -13.31
C VAL A 244 -24.73 17.74 -11.78
N ARG A 245 -24.28 16.58 -11.26
CA ARG A 245 -24.20 16.26 -9.83
C ARG A 245 -22.81 16.52 -9.23
N ARG A 246 -21.94 17.28 -9.90
CA ARG A 246 -20.53 17.53 -9.49
C ARG A 246 -20.36 18.16 -8.10
N ASP A 247 -21.38 18.90 -7.65
CA ASP A 247 -21.39 19.61 -6.37
C ASP A 247 -22.08 18.77 -5.26
N ALA A 248 -22.56 17.56 -5.61
CA ALA A 248 -23.19 16.61 -4.70
C ALA A 248 -22.20 15.52 -4.26
N SER A 249 -22.60 14.67 -3.32
CA SER A 249 -21.73 13.62 -2.78
C SER A 249 -21.33 12.57 -3.82
N PHE A 250 -20.06 12.17 -3.79
CA PHE A 250 -19.52 11.00 -4.50
C PHE A 250 -19.08 9.96 -3.47
N LEU A 251 -19.81 8.86 -3.35
CA LEU A 251 -19.49 7.78 -2.39
C LEU A 251 -19.03 6.54 -3.12
N ALA A 252 -17.94 5.93 -2.67
CA ALA A 252 -17.34 4.75 -3.29
C ALA A 252 -17.44 3.51 -2.39
N LEU A 253 -17.69 2.36 -2.98
CA LEU A 253 -17.66 1.05 -2.34
C LEU A 253 -16.86 0.08 -3.21
N ASN A 254 -15.85 -0.57 -2.63
CA ASN A 254 -15.16 -1.68 -3.27
C ASN A 254 -15.82 -3.00 -2.85
N CYS A 255 -16.46 -3.67 -3.81
CA CYS A 255 -17.25 -4.88 -3.56
C CYS A 255 -16.38 -6.10 -3.26
N ALA A 256 -15.11 -6.09 -3.68
CA ALA A 256 -14.17 -7.19 -3.45
C ALA A 256 -13.48 -7.11 -2.08
N ALA A 257 -13.47 -5.94 -1.43
CA ALA A 257 -12.74 -5.70 -0.20
C ALA A 257 -13.48 -6.14 1.08
N LEU A 258 -14.80 -6.39 0.98
CA LEU A 258 -15.66 -6.63 2.13
C LEU A 258 -16.36 -8.00 2.03
N PRO A 259 -16.56 -8.70 3.16
CA PRO A 259 -17.51 -9.80 3.25
C PRO A 259 -18.91 -9.38 2.81
N GLU A 260 -19.67 -10.31 2.23
CA GLU A 260 -21.01 -10.06 1.67
C GLU A 260 -21.96 -9.32 2.62
N SER A 261 -22.05 -9.75 3.88
CA SER A 261 -22.93 -9.14 4.89
C SER A 261 -22.52 -7.71 5.24
N LEU A 262 -21.23 -7.42 5.27
CA LEU A 262 -20.73 -6.06 5.50
C LEU A 262 -21.00 -5.18 4.28
N ALA A 263 -20.72 -5.68 3.06
CA ALA A 263 -21.02 -4.97 1.82
C ALA A 263 -22.51 -4.63 1.70
N GLU A 264 -23.39 -5.55 2.09
CA GLU A 264 -24.84 -5.33 2.16
C GLU A 264 -25.19 -4.19 3.13
N SER A 265 -24.65 -4.25 4.34
CA SER A 265 -24.94 -3.27 5.40
C SER A 265 -24.36 -1.89 5.11
N GLU A 266 -23.22 -1.80 4.42
CA GLU A 266 -22.64 -0.54 3.96
C GLU A 266 -23.45 0.05 2.80
N LEU A 267 -23.82 -0.76 1.80
CA LEU A 267 -24.54 -0.24 0.63
C LEU A 267 -25.99 0.15 0.94
N PHE A 268 -26.72 -0.71 1.64
CA PHE A 268 -28.16 -0.56 1.89
C PHE A 268 -28.51 -0.13 3.33
N GLY A 269 -27.54 -0.06 4.24
CA GLY A 269 -27.83 0.27 5.64
C GLY A 269 -28.54 -0.87 6.38
N TYR A 270 -28.73 -0.69 7.68
CA TYR A 270 -29.43 -1.66 8.53
C TYR A 270 -30.40 -0.99 9.49
N ALA A 271 -31.49 -1.70 9.81
CA ALA A 271 -32.44 -1.27 10.81
C ALA A 271 -31.96 -1.62 12.24
N ALA A 272 -32.51 -0.93 13.24
CA ALA A 272 -32.22 -1.24 14.64
C ALA A 272 -32.52 -2.72 14.95
N GLY A 273 -31.56 -3.42 15.56
CA GLY A 273 -31.70 -4.83 15.93
C GLY A 273 -31.57 -5.84 14.77
N ALA A 274 -31.07 -5.44 13.60
CA ALA A 274 -30.90 -6.34 12.45
C ALA A 274 -29.94 -7.52 12.69
N PHE A 275 -28.94 -7.36 13.57
CA PHE A 275 -28.00 -8.40 13.98
C PHE A 275 -27.40 -8.08 15.37
N THR A 276 -26.71 -9.04 15.98
CA THR A 276 -26.04 -8.88 17.28
C THR A 276 -24.93 -7.82 17.18
N GLY A 277 -25.10 -6.67 17.83
CA GLY A 277 -24.19 -5.52 17.71
C GLY A 277 -24.67 -4.39 16.80
N ALA A 278 -25.86 -4.51 16.19
CA ALA A 278 -26.46 -3.42 15.44
C ALA A 278 -26.79 -2.22 16.35
N GLN A 279 -26.45 -1.00 15.91
CA GLN A 279 -26.79 0.23 16.63
C GLN A 279 -28.29 0.32 16.92
N ARG A 280 -28.65 0.83 18.11
CA ARG A 280 -30.06 0.98 18.55
C ARG A 280 -30.89 1.88 17.63
N GLY A 281 -30.27 2.75 16.84
CA GLY A 281 -30.92 3.60 15.83
C GLY A 281 -30.88 3.07 14.39
N GLY A 282 -30.18 1.95 14.13
CA GLY A 282 -29.79 1.54 12.78
C GLY A 282 -28.70 2.43 12.18
N LYS A 283 -28.26 2.11 10.95
CA LYS A 283 -27.26 2.88 10.19
C LYS A 283 -27.78 3.10 8.75
N PRO A 284 -27.76 4.34 8.22
CA PRO A 284 -28.08 4.58 6.81
C PRO A 284 -27.00 4.00 5.90
N GLY A 285 -27.41 3.47 4.75
CA GLY A 285 -26.48 2.94 3.73
C GLY A 285 -25.88 4.04 2.85
N LEU A 286 -24.85 3.69 2.09
CA LEU A 286 -24.22 4.57 1.11
C LEU A 286 -25.21 5.09 0.07
N LEU A 287 -26.22 4.30 -0.31
CA LEU A 287 -27.28 4.75 -1.22
C LEU A 287 -28.12 5.89 -0.61
N GLU A 288 -28.36 5.88 0.70
CA GLU A 288 -29.07 6.98 1.39
C GLU A 288 -28.19 8.20 1.56
N LEU A 289 -26.93 7.98 1.94
CA LEU A 289 -25.95 9.05 2.13
C LEU A 289 -25.60 9.76 0.81
N ALA A 290 -25.74 9.07 -0.32
CA ALA A 290 -25.49 9.61 -1.64
C ALA A 290 -26.74 10.16 -2.35
N ASP A 291 -27.87 10.32 -1.67
CA ASP A 291 -29.10 10.82 -2.29
C ASP A 291 -28.87 12.18 -2.98
N GLY A 292 -29.30 12.29 -4.24
CA GLY A 292 -28.99 13.43 -5.12
C GLY A 292 -27.57 13.44 -5.71
N GLY A 293 -26.69 12.54 -5.26
CA GLY A 293 -25.29 12.42 -5.65
C GLY A 293 -24.99 11.23 -6.57
N THR A 294 -23.79 10.68 -6.44
CA THR A 294 -23.27 9.55 -7.23
C THR A 294 -22.69 8.48 -6.32
N VAL A 295 -22.98 7.22 -6.61
CA VAL A 295 -22.33 6.05 -5.99
C VAL A 295 -21.44 5.35 -7.00
N PHE A 296 -20.19 5.12 -6.61
CA PHE A 296 -19.22 4.34 -7.35
C PHE A 296 -19.08 2.94 -6.75
N LEU A 297 -19.34 1.91 -7.57
CA LEU A 297 -19.21 0.51 -7.20
C LEU A 297 -17.99 -0.08 -7.92
N ASP A 298 -16.88 -0.21 -7.21
CA ASP A 298 -15.68 -0.86 -7.76
C ASP A 298 -15.78 -2.38 -7.61
N GLU A 299 -15.20 -3.07 -8.60
CA GLU A 299 -15.23 -4.53 -8.73
C GLU A 299 -16.65 -5.14 -8.63
N VAL A 300 -17.62 -4.58 -9.35
CA VAL A 300 -19.03 -5.05 -9.37
C VAL A 300 -19.17 -6.52 -9.81
N GLY A 301 -18.19 -7.05 -10.55
CA GLY A 301 -18.15 -8.46 -10.94
C GLY A 301 -17.92 -9.42 -9.75
N GLU A 302 -17.47 -8.92 -8.60
CA GLU A 302 -17.27 -9.72 -7.38
C GLU A 302 -18.52 -9.78 -6.48
N MET A 303 -19.62 -9.13 -6.87
CA MET A 303 -20.86 -9.18 -6.09
C MET A 303 -21.47 -10.58 -6.08
N SER A 304 -21.93 -11.00 -4.90
CA SER A 304 -22.72 -12.23 -4.76
C SER A 304 -24.04 -12.16 -5.53
N PRO A 305 -24.64 -13.29 -5.95
CA PRO A 305 -25.95 -13.31 -6.60
C PRO A 305 -27.06 -12.63 -5.78
N TYR A 306 -26.94 -12.66 -4.45
CA TYR A 306 -27.87 -11.99 -3.53
C TYR A 306 -27.76 -10.47 -3.61
N LEU A 307 -26.54 -9.92 -3.55
CA LEU A 307 -26.30 -8.49 -3.72
C LEU A 307 -26.69 -8.01 -5.12
N GLN A 308 -26.42 -8.81 -6.16
CA GLN A 308 -26.85 -8.52 -7.53
C GLN A 308 -28.38 -8.34 -7.61
N ALA A 309 -29.16 -9.21 -6.96
CA ALA A 309 -30.62 -9.11 -6.94
C ALA A 309 -31.12 -7.85 -6.22
N LYS A 310 -30.45 -7.42 -5.13
CA LYS A 310 -30.79 -6.19 -4.42
C LYS A 310 -30.43 -4.94 -5.21
N LEU A 311 -29.25 -4.93 -5.84
CA LEU A 311 -28.83 -3.83 -6.70
C LEU A 311 -29.76 -3.67 -7.91
N LEU A 312 -30.20 -4.79 -8.50
CA LEU A 312 -31.17 -4.78 -9.60
C LEU A 312 -32.49 -4.11 -9.20
N ARG A 313 -32.99 -4.40 -8.00
CA ARG A 313 -34.20 -3.76 -7.46
C ARG A 313 -34.01 -2.25 -7.33
N PHE A 314 -32.89 -1.85 -6.73
CA PHE A 314 -32.54 -0.44 -6.59
C PHE A 314 -32.47 0.29 -7.94
N LEU A 315 -31.81 -0.29 -8.94
CA LEU A 315 -31.68 0.29 -10.29
C LEU A 315 -32.99 0.39 -11.08
N SER A 316 -34.09 -0.15 -10.56
CA SER A 316 -35.39 -0.11 -11.25
C SER A 316 -36.12 1.22 -11.05
N ASP A 317 -36.19 1.71 -9.81
CA ASP A 317 -36.96 2.91 -9.45
C ASP A 317 -36.34 3.74 -8.30
N GLY A 318 -35.15 3.35 -7.84
CA GLY A 318 -34.43 3.97 -6.72
C GLY A 318 -34.84 3.42 -5.35
N SER A 319 -35.68 2.38 -5.29
CA SER A 319 -36.23 1.84 -4.04
C SER A 319 -35.46 0.62 -3.54
N PHE A 320 -35.23 0.54 -2.22
CA PHE A 320 -34.63 -0.62 -1.57
C PHE A 320 -35.07 -0.74 -0.10
N ARG A 321 -34.64 -1.82 0.58
CA ARG A 321 -34.88 -2.02 2.01
C ARG A 321 -33.58 -2.20 2.76
N ARG A 322 -33.48 -1.58 3.94
CA ARG A 322 -32.39 -1.80 4.89
C ARG A 322 -32.35 -3.26 5.34
N VAL A 323 -31.16 -3.73 5.74
CA VAL A 323 -31.00 -5.06 6.34
C VAL A 323 -31.84 -5.15 7.62
N GLY A 324 -32.64 -6.21 7.74
CA GLY A 324 -33.56 -6.40 8.87
C GLY A 324 -34.74 -5.41 8.93
N GLY A 325 -34.86 -4.48 7.99
CA GLY A 325 -35.92 -3.47 7.95
C GLY A 325 -37.09 -3.84 7.05
N GLY A 326 -38.31 -3.53 7.49
CA GLY A 326 -39.52 -3.68 6.66
C GLY A 326 -39.83 -2.46 5.78
N GLY A 327 -39.28 -1.29 6.13
CA GLY A 327 -39.53 -0.03 5.42
C GLY A 327 -38.76 0.05 4.10
N GLU A 328 -39.44 0.50 3.06
CA GLU A 328 -38.83 0.83 1.77
C GLU A 328 -38.30 2.27 1.81
N VAL A 329 -37.08 2.44 1.35
CA VAL A 329 -36.38 3.72 1.22
C VAL A 329 -36.19 3.99 -0.26
N ARG A 330 -36.51 5.20 -0.69
CA ARG A 330 -36.36 5.64 -2.07
C ARG A 330 -35.40 6.82 -2.15
N VAL A 331 -34.42 6.71 -3.04
CA VAL A 331 -33.36 7.71 -3.24
C VAL A 331 -33.11 7.90 -4.73
N ASN A 332 -32.56 9.05 -5.10
CA ASN A 332 -32.15 9.37 -6.46
C ASN A 332 -30.63 9.45 -6.55
N VAL A 333 -29.99 8.32 -6.88
CA VAL A 333 -28.52 8.23 -6.95
C VAL A 333 -28.10 7.80 -8.35
N ARG A 334 -27.11 8.49 -8.91
CA ARG A 334 -26.45 8.06 -10.13
C ARG A 334 -25.45 6.95 -9.82
N VAL A 335 -25.49 5.86 -10.59
CA VAL A 335 -24.61 4.72 -10.38
C VAL A 335 -23.48 4.70 -11.41
N VAL A 336 -22.25 4.62 -10.94
CA VAL A 336 -21.06 4.35 -11.76
C VAL A 336 -20.44 3.05 -11.26
N CYS A 337 -20.23 2.08 -12.13
CA CYS A 337 -19.65 0.79 -11.75
C CYS A 337 -18.31 0.59 -12.46
N ALA A 338 -17.40 -0.16 -11.84
CA ALA A 338 -16.17 -0.60 -12.47
C ALA A 338 -15.94 -2.10 -12.28
N THR A 339 -15.25 -2.71 -13.24
CA THR A 339 -14.83 -4.12 -13.15
C THR A 339 -13.62 -4.39 -14.04
N HIS A 340 -12.77 -5.32 -13.62
CA HIS A 340 -11.74 -5.91 -14.50
C HIS A 340 -12.19 -7.21 -15.19
N ARG A 341 -13.34 -7.78 -14.77
CA ARG A 341 -13.86 -9.04 -15.30
C ARG A 341 -14.73 -8.83 -16.54
N ASN A 342 -14.76 -9.85 -17.39
CA ASN A 342 -15.68 -9.89 -18.52
C ASN A 342 -17.08 -10.30 -18.03
N LEU A 343 -17.96 -9.32 -17.82
CA LEU A 343 -19.33 -9.57 -17.36
C LEU A 343 -20.14 -10.38 -18.38
N GLU A 344 -19.89 -10.26 -19.69
CA GLU A 344 -20.60 -11.04 -20.71
C GLU A 344 -20.31 -12.53 -20.55
N SER A 345 -19.03 -12.90 -20.36
CA SER A 345 -18.65 -14.28 -20.06
C SER A 345 -19.27 -14.79 -18.77
N MET A 346 -19.30 -13.96 -17.71
CA MET A 346 -19.91 -14.33 -16.44
C MET A 346 -21.43 -14.54 -16.53
N VAL A 347 -22.12 -13.80 -17.40
CA VAL A 347 -23.53 -14.02 -17.70
C VAL A 347 -23.74 -15.38 -18.37
N LEU A 348 -22.90 -15.73 -19.35
CA LEU A 348 -22.96 -17.03 -20.02
C LEU A 348 -22.67 -18.21 -19.06
N GLU A 349 -21.79 -17.99 -18.08
CA GLU A 349 -21.45 -18.96 -17.03
C GLU A 349 -22.49 -19.02 -15.90
N GLY A 350 -23.47 -18.11 -15.86
CA GLY A 350 -24.50 -18.02 -14.82
C GLY A 350 -24.01 -17.46 -13.48
N SER A 351 -22.79 -16.90 -13.42
CA SER A 351 -22.22 -16.29 -12.22
C SER A 351 -22.60 -14.80 -12.06
N PHE A 352 -23.09 -14.18 -13.13
CA PHE A 352 -23.63 -12.83 -13.11
C PHE A 352 -25.01 -12.79 -13.78
N ARG A 353 -25.96 -12.02 -13.21
CA ARG A 353 -27.31 -11.96 -13.77
C ARG A 353 -27.38 -11.15 -15.06
N GLU A 354 -28.02 -11.71 -16.07
CA GLU A 354 -28.25 -11.08 -17.36
C GLU A 354 -29.05 -9.76 -17.25
N ASP A 355 -30.10 -9.74 -16.41
CA ASP A 355 -30.95 -8.56 -16.21
C ASP A 355 -30.19 -7.38 -15.58
N LEU A 356 -29.30 -7.66 -14.63
CA LEU A 356 -28.45 -6.65 -14.01
C LEU A 356 -27.39 -6.14 -15.00
N TYR A 357 -26.81 -7.04 -15.80
CA TYR A 357 -25.83 -6.67 -16.82
C TYR A 357 -26.39 -5.61 -17.78
N TYR A 358 -27.59 -5.83 -18.34
CA TYR A 358 -28.20 -4.86 -19.25
C TYR A 358 -28.57 -3.53 -18.58
N ARG A 359 -28.90 -3.52 -17.28
CA ARG A 359 -29.17 -2.26 -16.54
C ARG A 359 -27.90 -1.48 -16.20
N LEU A 360 -26.77 -2.16 -16.00
CA LEU A 360 -25.49 -1.53 -15.74
C LEU A 360 -24.80 -1.08 -17.03
N ASN A 361 -24.85 -1.90 -18.08
CA ASN A 361 -24.17 -1.65 -19.34
C ASN A 361 -24.98 -0.76 -20.30
N VAL A 362 -25.43 0.40 -19.80
CA VAL A 362 -26.12 1.40 -20.62
C VAL A 362 -25.12 2.32 -21.32
N LEU A 363 -24.12 2.79 -20.57
CA LEU A 363 -23.01 3.60 -21.07
C LEU A 363 -21.69 2.91 -20.69
N ASN A 364 -20.87 2.54 -21.67
CA ASN A 364 -19.62 1.83 -21.43
C ASN A 364 -18.39 2.71 -21.69
N LEU A 365 -17.44 2.67 -20.76
CA LEU A 365 -16.12 3.28 -20.88
C LEU A 365 -15.04 2.20 -20.71
N LEU A 366 -14.25 1.98 -21.77
CA LEU A 366 -13.10 1.07 -21.71
C LEU A 366 -11.84 1.87 -21.38
N VAL A 367 -11.19 1.54 -20.26
CA VAL A 367 -9.92 2.11 -19.84
C VAL A 367 -8.78 1.30 -20.46
N PRO A 368 -7.95 1.90 -21.34
CA PRO A 368 -6.88 1.17 -22.01
C PRO A 368 -5.79 0.77 -21.01
N PRO A 369 -5.22 -0.44 -21.14
CA PRO A 369 -4.07 -0.85 -20.34
C PRO A 369 -2.85 -0.01 -20.66
N LEU A 370 -1.92 0.10 -19.71
CA LEU A 370 -0.78 1.00 -19.78
C LEU A 370 0.12 0.72 -21.00
N ARG A 371 0.27 -0.55 -21.38
CA ARG A 371 1.03 -0.98 -22.57
C ARG A 371 0.50 -0.42 -23.90
N GLU A 372 -0.78 -0.06 -23.99
CA GLU A 372 -1.38 0.53 -25.18
C GLU A 372 -1.23 2.06 -25.22
N ARG A 373 -0.74 2.66 -24.13
CA ARG A 373 -0.63 4.12 -23.96
C ARG A 373 0.72 4.68 -24.40
N GLY A 374 1.67 3.84 -24.83
CA GLY A 374 2.95 4.26 -25.42
C GLY A 374 3.72 5.26 -24.55
N ASN A 375 3.99 6.45 -25.09
CA ASN A 375 4.77 7.49 -24.42
C ASN A 375 4.14 8.04 -23.13
N ASP A 376 2.84 7.79 -22.87
CA ASP A 376 2.23 8.13 -21.58
C ASP A 376 2.94 7.43 -20.41
N ILE A 377 3.58 6.27 -20.64
CA ILE A 377 4.36 5.55 -19.63
C ILE A 377 5.47 6.44 -19.06
N LEU A 378 6.18 7.17 -19.93
CA LEU A 378 7.28 8.04 -19.52
C LEU A 378 6.76 9.26 -18.77
N LEU A 379 5.67 9.87 -19.26
CA LEU A 379 5.03 11.01 -18.62
C LEU A 379 4.53 10.66 -17.21
N LEU A 380 3.92 9.47 -17.05
CA LEU A 380 3.49 8.96 -15.75
C LEU A 380 4.68 8.64 -14.85
N ALA A 381 5.75 8.05 -15.40
CA ALA A 381 6.96 7.75 -14.63
C ALA A 381 7.61 9.02 -14.05
N GLU A 382 7.73 10.09 -14.85
CA GLU A 382 8.24 11.38 -14.40
C GLU A 382 7.31 12.04 -13.37
N HIS A 383 5.99 11.90 -13.53
CA HIS A 383 5.03 12.39 -12.56
C HIS A 383 5.18 11.67 -11.21
N PHE A 384 5.20 10.35 -11.21
CA PHE A 384 5.36 9.56 -9.98
C PHE A 384 6.73 9.73 -9.35
N LEU A 385 7.79 9.97 -10.13
CA LEU A 385 9.11 10.24 -9.58
C LEU A 385 9.12 11.56 -8.78
N ARG A 386 8.53 12.63 -9.33
CA ARG A 386 8.40 13.91 -8.61
C ARG A 386 7.56 13.76 -7.34
N GLN A 387 6.45 13.02 -7.42
CA GLN A 387 5.60 12.73 -6.27
C GLN A 387 6.37 11.94 -5.20
N ALA A 388 7.10 10.90 -5.60
CA ALA A 388 7.91 10.08 -4.71
C ALA A 388 9.00 10.89 -4.01
N CYS A 389 9.78 11.70 -4.75
CA CYS A 389 10.80 12.59 -4.17
C CYS A 389 10.22 13.54 -3.12
N THR A 390 9.05 14.13 -3.42
CA THR A 390 8.34 15.02 -2.49
C THR A 390 7.91 14.26 -1.22
N GLN A 391 7.33 13.07 -1.40
CA GLN A 391 6.83 12.25 -0.30
C GLN A 391 7.95 11.76 0.64
N ILE A 392 9.13 11.43 0.11
CA ILE A 392 10.29 10.98 0.90
C ILE A 392 11.22 12.14 1.31
N GLN A 393 10.81 13.40 1.08
CA GLN A 393 11.57 14.61 1.42
C GLN A 393 13.00 14.64 0.87
N ARG A 394 13.16 14.22 -0.39
CA ARG A 394 14.46 14.18 -1.10
C ARG A 394 14.50 15.20 -2.23
N SER A 395 15.72 15.63 -2.59
CA SER A 395 15.98 16.41 -3.79
C SER A 395 15.34 15.80 -5.05
N PRO A 396 14.82 16.62 -5.98
CA PRO A 396 14.21 16.12 -7.21
C PRO A 396 15.17 15.24 -8.01
N CYS A 397 14.72 14.02 -8.31
CA CYS A 397 15.46 13.07 -9.13
C CYS A 397 14.97 13.12 -10.58
N ARG A 398 15.81 12.65 -11.51
CA ARG A 398 15.47 12.47 -12.93
C ARG A 398 15.72 11.04 -13.40
N LEU A 399 14.94 10.58 -14.35
CA LEU A 399 15.18 9.31 -15.02
C LEU A 399 16.34 9.46 -16.01
N ALA A 400 17.29 8.52 -16.01
CA ALA A 400 18.28 8.46 -17.07
C ALA A 400 17.61 8.12 -18.41
N LEU A 401 18.04 8.72 -19.52
CA LEU A 401 17.49 8.42 -20.85
C LEU A 401 17.58 6.93 -21.23
N ALA A 402 18.58 6.23 -20.68
CA ALA A 402 18.76 4.78 -20.86
C ALA A 402 17.59 3.95 -20.27
N THR A 403 16.82 4.50 -19.33
CA THR A 403 15.66 3.82 -18.74
C THR A 403 14.44 3.82 -19.66
N HIS A 404 14.35 4.73 -20.63
CA HIS A 404 13.15 4.91 -21.44
C HIS A 404 12.79 3.66 -22.26
N PRO A 405 13.73 3.00 -22.98
CA PRO A 405 13.42 1.77 -23.71
C PRO A 405 12.96 0.64 -22.78
N LEU A 406 13.51 0.59 -21.56
CA LEU A 406 13.15 -0.41 -20.56
C LEU A 406 11.72 -0.21 -20.04
N LEU A 407 11.34 1.04 -19.74
CA LEU A 407 9.99 1.40 -19.31
C LEU A 407 8.96 1.18 -20.43
N LEU A 408 9.28 1.57 -21.67
CA LEU A 408 8.39 1.40 -22.82
C LEU A 408 8.24 -0.07 -23.25
N GLY A 409 9.30 -0.88 -23.10
CA GLY A 409 9.32 -2.29 -23.49
C GLY A 409 8.64 -3.25 -22.51
N ASN A 410 8.26 -2.79 -21.31
CA ASN A 410 7.62 -3.63 -20.31
C ASN A 410 6.12 -3.79 -20.59
N ARG A 411 5.56 -4.97 -20.27
CA ARG A 411 4.13 -5.28 -20.42
C ARG A 411 3.24 -4.58 -19.41
N TRP A 412 3.78 -4.20 -18.25
CA TRP A 412 3.04 -3.56 -17.15
C TRP A 412 1.76 -4.31 -16.76
N ALA A 413 1.89 -5.57 -16.31
CA ALA A 413 0.74 -6.40 -15.92
C ALA A 413 -0.11 -5.78 -14.79
N GLY A 414 0.51 -5.03 -13.88
CA GLY A 414 -0.20 -4.25 -12.85
C GLY A 414 -0.46 -2.79 -13.23
N ASN A 415 -0.35 -2.46 -14.52
CA ASN A 415 -0.63 -1.16 -15.13
C ASN A 415 0.02 0.02 -14.36
N VAL A 416 -0.75 1.08 -14.12
CA VAL A 416 -0.28 2.33 -13.49
C VAL A 416 0.17 2.09 -12.05
N ARG A 417 -0.52 1.19 -11.32
CA ARG A 417 -0.15 0.84 -9.93
C ARG A 417 1.22 0.17 -9.86
N GLN A 418 1.54 -0.72 -10.80
CA GLN A 418 2.87 -1.33 -10.88
C GLN A 418 3.94 -0.28 -11.22
N LEU A 419 3.67 0.60 -12.20
CA LEU A 419 4.59 1.68 -12.57
C LEU A 419 4.90 2.59 -11.36
N GLN A 420 3.87 3.04 -10.66
CA GLN A 420 4.01 3.88 -9.47
C GLN A 420 4.90 3.21 -8.41
N ASN A 421 4.65 1.93 -8.10
CA ASN A 421 5.42 1.19 -7.10
C ASN A 421 6.89 1.02 -7.51
N VAL A 422 7.16 0.72 -8.78
CA VAL A 422 8.53 0.59 -9.30
C VAL A 422 9.28 1.91 -9.19
N ILE A 423 8.66 3.01 -9.62
CA ILE A 423 9.28 4.34 -9.58
C ILE A 423 9.50 4.82 -8.15
N PHE A 424 8.53 4.60 -7.26
CA PHE A 424 8.67 4.92 -5.84
C PHE A 424 9.83 4.16 -5.20
N ARG A 425 9.94 2.85 -5.46
CA ARG A 425 11.04 2.03 -4.97
C ARG A 425 12.39 2.52 -5.48
N ALA A 426 12.49 2.79 -6.78
CA ALA A 426 13.71 3.30 -7.38
C ALA A 426 14.14 4.63 -6.73
N ALA A 427 13.19 5.54 -6.49
CA ALA A 427 13.45 6.81 -5.81
C ALA A 427 13.91 6.65 -4.35
N ALA A 428 13.42 5.61 -3.65
CA ALA A 428 13.73 5.34 -2.26
C ALA A 428 15.09 4.64 -2.04
N ILE A 429 15.52 3.81 -2.99
CA ILE A 429 16.77 3.02 -2.87
C ILE A 429 17.96 3.75 -3.51
N SER A 430 17.74 4.49 -4.60
CA SER A 430 18.83 5.17 -5.30
C SER A 430 19.48 6.24 -4.41
N GLU A 431 20.81 6.30 -4.37
CA GLU A 431 21.54 7.33 -3.61
C GLU A 431 21.81 8.60 -4.45
N GLY A 432 21.75 8.50 -5.78
CA GLY A 432 22.05 9.60 -6.72
C GLY A 432 20.82 10.35 -7.27
N GLU A 433 21.02 11.57 -7.78
CA GLU A 433 19.95 12.38 -8.39
C GLU A 433 19.41 11.83 -9.72
N VAL A 434 20.08 10.81 -10.27
CA VAL A 434 19.72 10.18 -11.54
C VAL A 434 19.38 8.73 -11.27
N ILE A 435 18.15 8.34 -11.62
CA ILE A 435 17.69 6.96 -11.54
C ILE A 435 18.17 6.21 -12.79
N GLU A 436 19.00 5.20 -12.58
CA GLU A 436 19.56 4.37 -13.64
C GLU A 436 18.73 3.10 -13.87
N CYS A 437 19.05 2.34 -14.94
CA CYS A 437 18.35 1.10 -15.24
C CYS A 437 18.48 0.05 -14.13
N ALA A 438 19.58 0.06 -13.37
CA ALA A 438 19.81 -0.86 -12.26
C ALA A 438 18.87 -0.58 -11.07
N ASP A 439 18.45 0.66 -10.89
CA ASP A 439 17.55 1.07 -9.80
C ASP A 439 16.09 0.69 -10.07
N LEU A 440 15.74 0.51 -11.35
CA LEU A 440 14.43 0.05 -11.79
C LEU A 440 14.35 -1.48 -11.61
N GLU A 441 14.12 -1.92 -10.37
CA GLU A 441 13.74 -3.30 -10.05
C GLU A 441 12.34 -3.62 -10.64
N LEU A 442 12.27 -3.77 -11.96
CA LEU A 442 11.06 -4.20 -12.66
C LEU A 442 10.78 -5.65 -12.29
N ALA A 443 10.03 -5.85 -11.20
CA ALA A 443 9.46 -7.14 -10.83
C ALA A 443 8.62 -7.64 -12.03
N GLY A 444 9.22 -8.51 -12.85
CA GLY A 444 8.57 -8.94 -14.09
C GLY A 444 9.42 -9.70 -15.12
N THR A 445 10.75 -9.81 -14.98
CA THR A 445 11.52 -10.72 -15.85
C THR A 445 11.49 -12.18 -15.39
N ALA A 446 11.15 -12.46 -14.12
CA ALA A 446 11.09 -13.83 -13.58
C ALA A 446 9.73 -14.52 -13.71
N LEU A 447 8.62 -13.77 -13.85
CA LEU A 447 7.26 -14.34 -13.96
C LEU A 447 6.75 -14.42 -15.41
N SER A 448 7.48 -13.88 -16.39
CA SER A 448 7.20 -14.02 -17.82
C SER A 448 8.22 -14.89 -18.56
N SER A 449 9.23 -15.44 -17.87
CA SER A 449 10.19 -16.40 -18.44
C SER A 449 9.77 -17.86 -18.28
N GLN A 450 8.55 -18.14 -17.81
CA GLN A 450 7.95 -19.47 -17.87
C GLN A 450 6.77 -19.43 -18.84
N GLN A 451 6.74 -20.38 -19.77
CA GLN A 451 5.87 -20.47 -20.94
C GLN A 451 6.29 -19.62 -22.16
N THR A 452 7.57 -19.70 -22.53
CA THR A 452 7.77 -20.23 -23.90
C THR A 452 7.75 -21.73 -23.70
N GLU A 453 6.79 -22.44 -24.29
CA GLU A 453 6.81 -23.90 -24.33
C GLU A 453 8.22 -24.33 -24.72
N VAL A 454 8.97 -24.93 -23.79
CA VAL A 454 10.17 -25.64 -24.13
C VAL A 454 9.64 -26.87 -24.88
N PRO A 455 9.82 -26.98 -26.20
CA PRO A 455 9.40 -28.20 -26.89
C PRO A 455 10.09 -29.37 -26.20
N GLU A 456 9.38 -30.46 -25.94
CA GLU A 456 9.94 -31.67 -25.31
C GLU A 456 11.32 -31.97 -25.90
N ILE A 457 12.37 -31.73 -25.10
CA ILE A 457 13.74 -31.93 -25.54
C ILE A 457 14.00 -33.43 -25.45
N ILE A 458 13.82 -34.13 -26.57
CA ILE A 458 13.99 -35.59 -26.66
C ILE A 458 15.47 -35.98 -26.45
N SER A 459 16.42 -35.09 -26.80
CA SER A 459 17.86 -35.31 -26.56
C SER A 459 18.69 -34.00 -26.58
N LEU A 460 19.87 -34.02 -25.96
CA LEU A 460 20.83 -32.90 -25.98
C LEU A 460 21.22 -32.52 -27.42
N GLU A 461 21.38 -33.51 -28.30
CA GLU A 461 21.68 -33.25 -29.72
C GLU A 461 20.53 -32.52 -30.42
N ALA A 462 19.28 -32.86 -30.13
CA ALA A 462 18.11 -32.17 -30.68
C ALA A 462 18.03 -30.72 -30.19
N ALA A 463 18.34 -30.47 -28.91
CA ALA A 463 18.36 -29.12 -28.34
C ALA A 463 19.42 -28.22 -29.01
N VAL A 464 20.65 -28.74 -29.13
CA VAL A 464 21.76 -28.01 -29.75
C VAL A 464 21.45 -27.71 -31.22
N GLN A 465 20.88 -28.68 -31.96
CA GLN A 465 20.50 -28.47 -33.35
C GLN A 465 19.34 -27.46 -33.51
N GLY A 466 18.35 -27.47 -32.61
CA GLY A 466 17.25 -26.52 -32.63
C GLY A 466 17.72 -25.09 -32.36
N PHE A 467 18.59 -24.91 -31.36
CA PHE A 467 19.22 -23.64 -31.07
C PHE A 467 20.08 -23.14 -32.24
N GLU A 468 20.91 -24.02 -32.80
CA GLU A 468 21.78 -23.70 -33.95
C GLU A 468 20.98 -23.28 -35.18
N LYS A 469 19.88 -23.97 -35.48
CA LYS A 469 18.96 -23.60 -36.57
C LYS A 469 18.34 -22.22 -36.34
N SER A 470 17.78 -21.96 -35.14
CA SER A 470 17.13 -20.69 -34.83
C SER A 470 18.11 -19.50 -34.88
N LEU A 471 19.33 -19.70 -34.37
CA LEU A 471 20.39 -18.70 -34.42
C LEU A 471 20.76 -18.35 -35.87
N LEU A 472 20.91 -19.36 -36.72
CA LEU A 472 21.24 -19.15 -38.14
C LEU A 472 20.09 -18.51 -38.93
N GLU A 473 18.83 -18.87 -38.68
CA GLU A 473 17.66 -18.24 -39.32
C GLU A 473 17.56 -16.74 -38.99
N LYS A 474 17.73 -16.37 -37.72
CA LYS A 474 17.70 -14.96 -37.29
C LYS A 474 18.83 -14.14 -37.90
N LEU A 475 20.04 -14.69 -37.90
CA LEU A 475 21.21 -13.96 -38.39
C LEU A 475 21.27 -13.90 -39.93
N TYR A 476 20.70 -14.87 -40.64
CA TYR A 476 20.67 -14.87 -42.11
C TYR A 476 19.88 -13.68 -42.68
N ALA A 477 18.85 -13.19 -41.96
CA ALA A 477 18.08 -12.00 -42.35
C ALA A 477 18.92 -10.72 -42.39
N ALA A 478 19.87 -10.57 -41.46
CA ALA A 478 20.77 -9.41 -41.39
C ALA A 478 22.07 -9.62 -42.19
N TYR A 479 22.46 -10.88 -42.43
CA TYR A 479 23.71 -11.27 -43.09
C TYR A 479 23.45 -12.42 -44.09
N PRO A 480 22.90 -12.13 -45.30
CA PRO A 480 22.43 -13.14 -46.26
C PRO A 480 23.55 -13.88 -47.01
N SER A 481 24.76 -13.92 -46.44
CA SER A 481 25.96 -14.47 -47.04
C SER A 481 26.68 -15.39 -46.07
N THR A 482 27.07 -16.57 -46.56
CA THR A 482 27.83 -17.58 -45.80
C THR A 482 29.13 -17.00 -45.23
N ARG A 483 29.77 -16.09 -45.97
CA ARG A 483 31.02 -15.43 -45.56
C ARG A 483 30.77 -14.38 -44.48
N GLN A 484 29.68 -13.62 -44.56
CA GLN A 484 29.32 -12.62 -43.55
C GLN A 484 28.94 -13.27 -42.22
N LEU A 485 28.15 -14.35 -42.27
CA LEU A 485 27.81 -15.14 -41.08
C LEU A 485 29.04 -15.78 -40.43
N ALA A 486 29.95 -16.31 -41.24
CA ALA A 486 31.19 -16.91 -40.75
C ALA A 486 32.08 -15.91 -40.01
N VAL A 487 32.19 -14.68 -40.52
CA VAL A 487 32.91 -13.59 -39.84
C VAL A 487 32.21 -13.20 -38.54
N ARG A 488 30.88 -13.04 -38.57
CA ARG A 488 30.10 -12.64 -37.39
C ARG A 488 30.14 -13.69 -36.27
N LEU A 489 30.09 -14.96 -36.64
CA LEU A 489 30.10 -16.12 -35.72
C LEU A 489 31.51 -16.66 -35.46
N GLN A 490 32.55 -15.99 -35.97
CA GLN A 490 33.96 -16.36 -35.79
C GLN A 490 34.26 -17.83 -36.12
N THR A 491 33.71 -18.32 -37.23
CA THR A 491 33.89 -19.71 -37.65
C THR A 491 34.16 -19.80 -39.16
N SER A 492 34.40 -21.00 -39.68
CA SER A 492 34.71 -21.16 -41.10
C SER A 492 33.46 -21.04 -41.97
N HIS A 493 33.60 -20.40 -43.13
CA HIS A 493 32.52 -20.28 -44.11
C HIS A 493 32.06 -21.64 -44.65
N THR A 494 32.93 -22.65 -44.63
CA THR A 494 32.59 -24.04 -44.99
C THR A 494 31.70 -24.68 -43.92
N ALA A 495 31.97 -24.47 -42.63
CA ALA A 495 31.15 -25.00 -41.53
C ALA A 495 29.76 -24.34 -41.48
N ILE A 496 29.67 -23.03 -41.69
CA ILE A 496 28.38 -22.33 -41.82
C ILE A 496 27.62 -22.81 -43.06
N GLY A 497 28.31 -22.99 -44.20
CA GLY A 497 27.69 -23.51 -45.42
C GLY A 497 27.08 -24.91 -45.24
N GLN A 498 27.79 -25.81 -44.55
CA GLN A 498 27.28 -27.15 -44.22
C GLN A 498 26.07 -27.09 -43.28
N ARG A 499 26.09 -26.24 -42.26
CA ARG A 499 24.97 -26.06 -41.31
C ARG A 499 23.74 -25.44 -41.96
N LEU A 500 23.91 -24.40 -42.79
CA LEU A 500 22.79 -23.77 -43.53
C LEU A 500 22.13 -24.75 -44.51
N ARG A 501 22.91 -25.64 -45.14
CA ARG A 501 22.38 -26.74 -45.96
C ARG A 501 21.68 -27.80 -45.12
N LYS A 502 22.28 -28.23 -44.01
CA LYS A 502 21.70 -29.18 -43.06
C LYS A 502 20.32 -28.74 -42.55
N TYR A 503 20.13 -27.43 -42.32
CA TYR A 503 18.87 -26.87 -41.82
C TYR A 503 17.94 -26.31 -42.89
N GLY A 504 18.31 -26.35 -44.17
CA GLY A 504 17.47 -25.91 -45.29
C GLY A 504 17.26 -24.38 -45.40
N ILE A 505 18.07 -23.57 -44.72
CA ILE A 505 17.87 -22.11 -44.61
C ILE A 505 18.25 -21.38 -45.91
N ALA A 506 19.26 -21.87 -46.64
CA ALA A 506 19.79 -21.22 -47.84
C ALA A 506 19.05 -21.57 -49.15
N ASN A 507 18.03 -22.43 -49.11
CA ASN A 507 17.38 -22.98 -50.31
C ASN A 507 15.96 -22.47 -50.57
N ARG A 508 15.54 -21.36 -49.97
CA ARG A 508 14.32 -20.66 -50.37
C ARG A 508 14.63 -19.75 -51.57
N PRO A 509 14.19 -20.08 -52.79
CA PRO A 509 14.21 -19.10 -53.87
C PRO A 509 13.27 -17.95 -53.49
N SER A 510 13.76 -16.73 -53.67
CA SER A 510 13.00 -15.47 -53.58
C SER A 510 11.78 -15.45 -54.48
#